data_AF-A0A497XDF4-F1
#
_entry.id   AF-A0A497XDF4-F1
#
_cell.length_a   1.000
_cell.length_b   1.000
_cell.length_c   1.000
_cell.angle_alpha   90.00
_cell.angle_beta   90.00
_cell.angle_gamma   90.00
#
_symmetry.space_group_name_H-M   'P 1'
#
loop_
_entity.id
_entity.type
_entity.pdbx_description
1 polymer ?
#
loop_
_entity_poly.entity_id
_entity_poly.type
_entity_poly.pdbx_seq_one_letter_code
_entity_poly.pdbx_strand_id
1 'polypeptide(L)'
;MPTMRIRISLPAQTLELHADDGRLLRRYVVSTAKNGAGEQRGSYMTPRGRHIVRAKVGAGATPNTVFVRRRPTGETWSPALAAAHPGRDWILTRILWLSGREPGRNRLGEVDTMRRYIYIHGSPDAVPMGTPGSIGCVRMRNADIVELFDLVPAYTPVDIVEFRIEAGDWHELAAAARPVREEVFVREQNVPLDMEWDEFDATSRHVVAFDPAGAAIGTGRLLPDGHLGRMAVLPAWRGRGVGRALLERLLEIAAAAGQRELVLHAQTQAAGFYGRFGFVVAGPEFMEAGIPHVKMSRRLA
;
A
#
# COMPACT_ATOMS: atom_id res chain seq x y z
N MET A 1 -12.98 17.66 -2.22
CA MET A 1 -12.74 16.30 -2.73
C MET A 1 -12.21 15.46 -1.58
N PRO A 2 -12.75 14.27 -1.31
CA PRO A 2 -12.17 13.38 -0.31
C PRO A 2 -10.71 13.11 -0.67
N THR A 3 -9.84 13.19 0.33
CA THR A 3 -8.41 12.87 0.21
C THR A 3 -8.27 11.39 -0.13
N MET A 4 -7.56 11.09 -1.21
CA MET A 4 -7.28 9.71 -1.64
C MET A 4 -5.79 9.43 -1.52
N ARG A 5 -5.41 8.16 -1.53
CA ARG A 5 -4.02 7.73 -1.44
C ARG A 5 -3.74 6.54 -2.32
N ILE A 6 -2.56 6.52 -2.90
CA ILE A 6 -2.06 5.38 -3.65
C ILE A 6 -1.09 4.58 -2.78
N ARG A 7 -1.23 3.26 -2.77
CA ARG A 7 -0.23 2.32 -2.23
C ARG A 7 0.27 1.44 -3.36
N ILE A 8 1.57 1.38 -3.58
CA ILE A 8 2.21 0.50 -4.55
C ILE A 8 3.02 -0.54 -3.78
N SER A 9 2.65 -1.81 -3.89
CA SER A 9 3.42 -2.92 -3.32
C SER A 9 4.37 -3.46 -4.39
N LEU A 10 5.67 -3.30 -4.15
CA LEU A 10 6.70 -3.87 -5.00
C LEU A 10 6.65 -5.41 -5.01
N PRO A 11 6.59 -6.14 -3.89
CA PRO A 11 6.53 -7.60 -3.95
C PRO A 11 5.22 -8.12 -4.58
N ALA A 12 4.08 -7.46 -4.35
CA ALA A 12 2.81 -7.91 -4.93
C ALA A 12 2.58 -7.41 -6.37
N GLN A 13 3.40 -6.47 -6.87
CA GLN A 13 3.21 -5.84 -8.18
C GLN A 13 1.80 -5.27 -8.38
N THR A 14 1.28 -4.62 -7.32
CA THR A 14 -0.04 -3.98 -7.32
C THR A 14 0.03 -2.51 -6.98
N LEU A 15 -0.92 -1.75 -7.53
CA LEU A 15 -1.24 -0.39 -7.12
C LEU A 15 -2.68 -0.36 -6.63
N GLU A 16 -2.88 0.16 -5.43
CA GLU A 16 -4.20 0.31 -4.82
C GLU A 16 -4.49 1.78 -4.53
N LEU A 17 -5.71 2.21 -4.86
CA LEU A 17 -6.24 3.52 -4.54
C LEU A 17 -7.20 3.38 -3.36
N HIS A 18 -6.91 4.07 -2.27
CA HIS A 18 -7.69 4.08 -1.03
C HIS A 18 -8.29 5.46 -0.78
N ALA A 19 -9.49 5.51 -0.21
CA ALA A 19 -10.02 6.72 0.42
C ALA A 19 -9.31 6.97 1.77
N ASP A 20 -9.40 8.19 2.31
CA ASP A 20 -8.70 8.53 3.56
C ASP A 20 -9.18 7.71 4.77
N ASP A 21 -10.44 7.27 4.73
CA ASP A 21 -11.04 6.38 5.73
C ASP A 21 -10.58 4.91 5.57
N GLY A 22 -9.65 4.62 4.66
CA GLY A 22 -9.08 3.30 4.41
C GLY A 22 -9.89 2.38 3.51
N ARG A 23 -11.01 2.85 2.94
CA ARG A 23 -11.77 2.05 1.98
C ARG A 23 -11.02 1.91 0.65
N LEU A 24 -10.87 0.68 0.17
CA LEU A 24 -10.32 0.40 -1.15
C LEU A 24 -11.28 0.88 -2.24
N LEU A 25 -10.80 1.74 -3.13
CA LEU A 25 -11.56 2.29 -4.27
C LEU A 25 -11.24 1.53 -5.56
N ARG A 26 -9.95 1.25 -5.82
CA ARG A 26 -9.46 0.54 -7.01
C ARG A 26 -8.20 -0.25 -6.71
N ARG A 27 -8.00 -1.33 -7.45
CA ARG A 27 -6.79 -2.16 -7.43
C ARG A 27 -6.38 -2.44 -8.87
N TYR A 28 -5.11 -2.22 -9.18
CA TYR A 28 -4.52 -2.40 -10.50
C TYR A 28 -3.29 -3.29 -10.40
N VAL A 29 -3.02 -4.04 -11.45
CA VAL A 29 -1.77 -4.78 -11.62
C VAL A 29 -0.75 -3.85 -12.28
N VAL A 30 0.48 -3.83 -11.77
CA VAL A 30 1.55 -2.96 -12.29
C VAL A 30 2.82 -3.75 -12.62
N SER A 31 3.78 -3.10 -13.26
CA SER A 31 5.14 -3.61 -13.43
C SER A 31 6.14 -2.57 -12.95
N THR A 32 6.89 -2.87 -11.89
CA THR A 32 7.93 -1.99 -11.32
C THR A 32 9.31 -2.31 -11.89
N ALA A 33 10.36 -1.69 -11.36
CA ALA A 33 11.72 -1.87 -11.87
C ALA A 33 12.23 -3.29 -11.72
N LYS A 34 12.82 -3.84 -12.79
CA LYS A 34 13.48 -5.15 -12.78
C LYS A 34 14.67 -5.22 -11.82
N ASN A 35 15.34 -4.09 -11.57
CA ASN A 35 16.46 -4.00 -10.63
C ASN A 35 16.00 -3.97 -9.16
N GLY A 36 14.70 -4.02 -8.90
CA GLY A 36 14.15 -3.97 -7.55
C GLY A 36 14.03 -2.55 -7.00
N ALA A 37 14.18 -2.43 -5.68
CA ALA A 37 13.88 -1.23 -4.94
C ALA A 37 15.14 -0.42 -4.57
N GLY A 38 15.10 0.90 -4.71
CA GLY A 38 16.26 1.74 -4.46
C GLY A 38 16.13 3.18 -4.94
N GLU A 39 16.81 4.07 -4.22
CA GLU A 39 16.62 5.50 -4.37
C GLU A 39 17.78 6.20 -5.09
N GLN A 40 18.95 5.57 -5.16
CA GLN A 40 20.16 6.18 -5.72
C GLN A 40 19.99 6.52 -7.21
N ARG A 41 20.48 7.70 -7.60
CA ARG A 41 20.53 8.12 -9.00
C ARG A 41 21.36 7.12 -9.82
N GLY A 42 20.86 6.81 -11.02
CA GLY A 42 21.50 5.82 -11.89
C GLY A 42 21.32 4.35 -11.48
N SER A 43 20.63 4.05 -10.38
CA SER A 43 20.37 2.66 -9.95
C SER A 43 19.37 1.90 -10.83
N TYR A 44 18.52 2.62 -11.58
CA TYR A 44 17.41 2.03 -12.34
C TYR A 44 16.46 1.18 -11.47
N MET A 45 16.34 1.52 -10.18
CA MET A 45 15.45 0.89 -9.22
C MET A 45 14.23 1.77 -8.93
N THR A 46 13.11 1.18 -8.51
CA THR A 46 11.92 1.93 -8.08
C THR A 46 12.15 2.46 -6.66
N PRO A 47 12.04 3.79 -6.41
CA PRO A 47 12.25 4.35 -5.08
C PRO A 47 11.14 3.97 -4.10
N ARG A 48 11.47 3.87 -2.82
CA ARG A 48 10.54 3.49 -1.75
C ARG A 48 10.13 4.68 -0.90
N GLY A 49 9.16 4.44 -0.02
CA GLY A 49 8.73 5.39 1.00
C GLY A 49 7.66 6.35 0.49
N ARG A 50 7.50 7.47 1.18
CA ARG A 50 6.44 8.46 0.93
C ARG A 50 6.77 9.36 -0.25
N HIS A 51 5.79 9.52 -1.12
CA HIS A 51 5.82 10.36 -2.31
C HIS A 51 4.49 11.13 -2.45
N ILE A 52 4.42 11.97 -3.48
CA ILE A 52 3.20 12.57 -4.00
C ILE A 52 3.17 12.47 -5.52
N VAL A 53 1.96 12.47 -6.10
CA VAL A 53 1.76 12.84 -7.51
C VAL A 53 2.04 14.34 -7.65
N ARG A 54 3.25 14.72 -8.05
CA ARG A 54 3.64 16.13 -8.17
C ARG A 54 2.98 16.84 -9.33
N ALA A 55 2.87 16.15 -10.46
CA ALA A 55 2.29 16.68 -11.68
C ALA A 55 1.64 15.56 -12.49
N LYS A 56 0.67 15.95 -13.31
CA LYS A 56 -0.09 15.10 -14.22
C LYS A 56 0.16 15.56 -15.64
N VAL A 57 0.56 14.67 -16.53
CA VAL A 57 0.87 14.99 -17.93
C VAL A 57 0.11 14.05 -18.86
N GLY A 58 -0.38 14.62 -19.97
CA GLY A 58 -1.12 13.88 -21.00
C GLY A 58 -2.64 13.95 -20.86
N ALA A 59 -3.19 14.89 -20.08
CA ALA A 59 -4.64 15.12 -20.07
C ALA A 59 -5.17 15.36 -21.50
N GLY A 60 -6.22 14.65 -21.89
CA GLY A 60 -6.80 14.72 -23.24
C GLY A 60 -5.98 14.05 -24.36
N ALA A 61 -4.78 13.54 -24.08
CA ALA A 61 -4.01 12.82 -25.11
C ALA A 61 -4.69 11.49 -25.47
N THR A 62 -4.59 11.09 -26.73
CA THR A 62 -5.10 9.79 -27.19
C THR A 62 -4.33 8.64 -26.51
N PRO A 63 -4.98 7.51 -26.17
CA PRO A 63 -4.26 6.30 -25.77
C PRO A 63 -3.14 5.96 -26.76
N ASN A 64 -2.04 5.42 -26.25
CA ASN A 64 -0.79 5.14 -26.98
C ASN A 64 0.01 6.38 -27.42
N THR A 65 -0.38 7.61 -27.09
CA THR A 65 0.48 8.80 -27.31
C THR A 65 1.84 8.59 -26.66
N VAL A 66 2.92 8.78 -27.42
CA VAL A 66 4.30 8.60 -26.93
C VAL A 66 4.81 9.90 -26.30
N PHE A 67 5.44 9.77 -25.13
CA PHE A 67 6.04 10.90 -24.42
C PHE A 67 7.56 10.75 -24.29
N VAL A 68 8.28 11.86 -24.52
CA VAL A 68 9.71 11.99 -24.22
C VAL A 68 9.91 13.23 -23.38
N ARG A 69 10.62 13.10 -22.26
CA ARG A 69 10.83 14.21 -21.29
C ARG A 69 9.53 14.92 -20.90
N ARG A 70 8.43 14.15 -20.78
CA ARG A 70 7.07 14.62 -20.44
C ARG A 70 6.43 15.54 -21.49
N ARG A 71 6.88 15.48 -22.75
CA ARG A 71 6.23 16.15 -23.88
C ARG A 71 5.73 15.11 -24.87
N PRO A 72 4.51 15.25 -25.42
CA PRO A 72 4.06 14.37 -26.49
C PRO A 72 5.00 14.56 -27.69
N THR A 73 5.39 13.45 -28.33
CA THR A 73 6.29 13.50 -29.48
C THR A 73 5.58 13.71 -30.81
N GLY A 74 4.24 13.56 -30.82
CA GLY A 74 3.43 13.45 -32.03
C GLY A 74 3.31 12.01 -32.54
N GLU A 75 4.09 11.07 -32.00
CA GLU A 75 3.97 9.65 -32.32
C GLU A 75 2.84 8.99 -31.51
N THR A 76 2.16 8.04 -32.14
CA THR A 76 1.27 7.08 -31.46
C THR A 76 1.91 5.70 -31.54
N TRP A 77 2.04 5.03 -30.40
CA TRP A 77 2.64 3.71 -30.33
C TRP A 77 1.85 2.70 -31.18
N SER A 78 2.58 1.87 -31.91
CA SER A 78 2.07 0.72 -32.65
C SER A 78 3.12 -0.40 -32.64
N PRO A 79 2.73 -1.66 -32.90
CA PRO A 79 3.70 -2.75 -33.03
C PRO A 79 4.77 -2.48 -34.10
N ALA A 80 4.40 -1.85 -35.22
CA ALA A 80 5.35 -1.48 -36.28
C ALA A 80 6.37 -0.44 -35.81
N LEU A 81 5.92 0.59 -35.07
CA LEU A 81 6.81 1.60 -34.49
C LEU A 81 7.72 0.98 -33.43
N ALA A 82 7.21 0.04 -32.63
CA ALA A 82 8.00 -0.69 -31.65
C ALA A 82 9.10 -1.53 -32.31
N ALA A 83 8.78 -2.24 -33.40
CA ALA A 83 9.73 -3.04 -34.15
C ALA A 83 10.84 -2.20 -34.81
N ALA A 84 10.52 -0.98 -35.24
CA ALA A 84 11.50 -0.03 -35.80
C ALA A 84 12.47 0.55 -34.75
N HIS A 85 12.10 0.51 -33.46
CA HIS A 85 12.91 1.06 -32.35
C HIS A 85 13.09 0.03 -31.22
N PRO A 86 13.81 -1.08 -31.47
CA PRO A 86 14.02 -2.11 -30.47
C PRO A 86 14.74 -1.54 -29.25
N GLY A 87 14.28 -1.91 -28.05
CA GLY A 87 14.88 -1.48 -26.79
C GLY A 87 14.52 -0.06 -26.31
N ARG A 88 13.74 0.72 -27.10
CA ARG A 88 13.22 2.02 -26.63
C ARG A 88 12.30 1.82 -25.42
N ASP A 89 12.50 2.60 -24.36
CA ASP A 89 11.58 2.64 -23.23
C ASP A 89 10.36 3.49 -23.58
N TRP A 90 9.20 2.86 -23.61
CA TRP A 90 7.94 3.47 -24.04
C TRP A 90 7.18 4.04 -22.85
N ILE A 91 7.10 5.36 -22.79
CA ILE A 91 6.23 6.09 -21.85
C ILE A 91 5.02 6.57 -22.62
N LEU A 92 3.85 5.98 -22.33
CA LEU A 92 2.64 6.16 -23.12
C LEU A 92 1.51 6.82 -22.33
N THR A 93 0.57 7.41 -23.08
CA THR A 93 -0.82 7.73 -22.68
C THR A 93 -0.95 8.79 -21.59
N ARG A 94 -0.52 8.52 -20.37
CA ARG A 94 -0.60 9.41 -19.21
C ARG A 94 0.65 9.24 -18.35
N ILE A 95 1.04 10.31 -17.66
CA ILE A 95 2.14 10.30 -16.70
C ILE A 95 1.66 10.94 -15.40
N LEU A 96 1.80 10.20 -14.30
CA LEU A 96 1.78 10.73 -12.94
C LEU A 96 3.23 10.86 -12.47
N TRP A 97 3.73 12.09 -12.40
CA TRP A 97 5.13 12.33 -12.01
C TRP A 97 5.27 12.36 -10.51
N LEU A 98 6.11 11.48 -9.98
CA LEU A 98 6.29 11.33 -8.54
C LEU A 98 7.36 12.27 -8.00
N SER A 99 7.16 12.71 -6.76
CA SER A 99 8.14 13.47 -6.00
C SER A 99 8.21 12.92 -4.58
N GLY A 100 9.42 12.59 -4.12
CA GLY A 100 9.65 12.06 -2.79
C GLY A 100 9.38 13.08 -1.69
N ARG A 101 9.07 12.58 -0.49
CA ARG A 101 8.79 13.38 0.71
C ARG A 101 9.76 13.13 1.86
N GLU A 102 10.77 12.28 1.67
CA GLU A 102 11.68 11.84 2.74
C GLU A 102 13.11 12.30 2.42
N PRO A 103 13.56 13.44 2.98
CA PRO A 103 14.90 13.96 2.76
C PRO A 103 15.98 12.91 3.06
N GLY A 104 16.96 12.79 2.18
CA GLY A 104 18.06 11.81 2.33
C GLY A 104 17.66 10.36 2.04
N ARG A 105 16.37 10.08 1.83
CA ARG A 105 15.89 8.76 1.39
C ARG A 105 15.38 8.78 -0.04
N ASN A 106 14.40 9.61 -0.38
CA ASN A 106 13.81 9.67 -1.73
C ASN A 106 13.62 11.11 -2.25
N ARG A 107 14.13 12.09 -1.48
CA ARG A 107 13.99 13.53 -1.70
C ARG A 107 15.33 14.23 -1.45
N LEU A 108 15.68 15.16 -2.33
CA LEU A 108 16.95 15.91 -2.35
C LEU A 108 18.19 15.02 -2.60
N GLY A 109 19.31 15.66 -2.97
CA GLY A 109 20.57 14.98 -3.25
C GLY A 109 20.50 13.97 -4.39
N GLU A 110 21.32 12.92 -4.29
CA GLU A 110 21.41 11.83 -5.28
C GLU A 110 20.27 10.82 -5.17
N VAL A 111 19.36 10.98 -4.21
CA VAL A 111 18.22 10.08 -4.02
C VAL A 111 16.89 10.67 -4.49
N ASP A 112 16.91 11.87 -5.07
CA ASP A 112 15.69 12.62 -5.38
C ASP A 112 14.86 11.96 -6.50
N THR A 113 13.69 11.45 -6.12
CA THR A 113 12.76 10.76 -7.02
C THR A 113 12.33 11.59 -8.23
N MET A 114 12.12 12.90 -8.03
CA MET A 114 11.64 13.77 -9.09
C MET A 114 12.74 14.02 -10.13
N ARG A 115 13.98 14.26 -9.66
CA ARG A 115 15.19 14.39 -10.51
C ARG A 115 15.55 13.09 -11.23
N ARG A 116 15.18 11.95 -10.65
CA ARG A 116 15.29 10.62 -11.27
C ARG A 116 14.18 10.30 -12.28
N TYR A 117 13.24 11.22 -12.51
CA TYR A 117 12.17 11.06 -13.51
C TYR A 117 11.28 9.83 -13.30
N ILE A 118 10.99 9.50 -12.04
CA ILE A 118 10.14 8.34 -11.72
C ILE A 118 8.67 8.68 -11.94
N TYR A 119 8.00 7.83 -12.71
CA TYR A 119 6.61 8.00 -13.13
C TYR A 119 5.75 6.79 -12.78
N ILE A 120 4.45 7.02 -12.65
CA ILE A 120 3.44 6.01 -12.96
C ILE A 120 2.90 6.33 -14.35
N HIS A 121 2.98 5.41 -15.30
CA HIS A 121 2.66 5.72 -16.69
C HIS A 121 2.09 4.54 -17.47
N GLY A 122 1.44 4.85 -18.60
CA GLY A 122 0.98 3.86 -19.56
C GLY A 122 2.14 3.21 -20.30
N SER A 123 1.95 1.97 -20.72
CA SER A 123 2.92 1.17 -21.46
C SER A 123 2.21 0.35 -22.53
N PRO A 124 2.92 -0.21 -23.52
CA PRO A 124 2.28 -1.06 -24.51
C PRO A 124 1.53 -2.21 -23.84
N ASP A 125 0.29 -2.49 -24.25
CA ASP A 125 -0.57 -3.45 -23.55
C ASP A 125 -0.05 -4.90 -23.64
N ALA A 126 0.86 -5.17 -24.57
CA ALA A 126 1.58 -6.44 -24.69
C ALA A 126 2.69 -6.64 -23.64
N VAL A 127 3.10 -5.60 -22.91
CA VAL A 127 4.11 -5.73 -21.84
C VAL A 127 3.52 -6.53 -20.68
N PRO A 128 4.24 -7.53 -20.14
CA PRO A 128 3.80 -8.28 -18.97
C PRO A 128 3.55 -7.37 -17.75
N MET A 129 2.45 -7.63 -17.04
CA MET A 129 2.08 -6.98 -15.78
C MET A 129 2.10 -8.01 -14.65
N GLY A 130 2.26 -7.56 -13.41
CA GLY A 130 2.33 -8.45 -12.24
C GLY A 130 3.72 -9.01 -11.98
N THR A 131 4.71 -8.57 -12.77
CA THR A 131 6.12 -8.94 -12.62
C THR A 131 7.00 -7.70 -12.83
N PRO A 132 8.14 -7.57 -12.12
CA PRO A 132 9.09 -6.49 -12.38
C PRO A 132 9.66 -6.53 -13.80
N GLY A 133 9.54 -5.42 -14.54
CA GLY A 133 10.00 -5.35 -15.94
C GLY A 133 10.34 -3.95 -16.43
N SER A 134 10.15 -2.92 -15.62
CA SER A 134 10.51 -1.54 -15.99
C SER A 134 11.99 -1.23 -15.73
N ILE A 135 12.45 -0.08 -16.23
CA ILE A 135 13.79 0.46 -15.95
C ILE A 135 13.84 1.24 -14.62
N GLY A 136 12.72 1.55 -13.98
CA GLY A 136 12.72 2.41 -12.78
C GLY A 136 11.33 2.90 -12.40
N CYS A 137 10.51 3.19 -13.41
CA CYS A 137 9.14 3.67 -13.26
C CYS A 137 8.15 2.56 -12.88
N VAL A 138 6.89 2.93 -12.65
CA VAL A 138 5.78 2.00 -12.45
C VAL A 138 4.94 2.00 -13.73
N ARG A 139 4.92 0.87 -14.42
CA ARG A 139 4.13 0.68 -15.65
C ARG A 139 2.72 0.22 -15.30
N MET A 140 1.75 0.74 -16.05
CA MET A 140 0.35 0.34 -16.03
C MET A 140 -0.14 0.07 -17.46
N ARG A 141 -1.26 -0.65 -17.58
CA ARG A 141 -1.99 -0.75 -18.86
C ARG A 141 -2.57 0.62 -19.23
N ASN A 142 -2.82 0.83 -20.52
CA ASN A 142 -3.30 2.13 -21.00
C ASN A 142 -4.68 2.50 -20.43
N ALA A 143 -5.62 1.55 -20.36
CA ALA A 143 -6.94 1.78 -19.76
C ALA A 143 -6.83 2.15 -18.27
N ASP A 144 -6.05 1.38 -17.51
CA ASP A 144 -5.87 1.55 -16.07
C ASP A 144 -5.25 2.91 -15.70
N ILE A 145 -4.22 3.35 -16.44
CA ILE A 145 -3.60 4.65 -16.17
C ILE A 145 -4.53 5.81 -16.52
N VAL A 146 -5.41 5.66 -17.53
CA VAL A 146 -6.40 6.69 -17.86
C VAL A 146 -7.39 6.82 -16.71
N GLU A 147 -7.96 5.71 -16.23
CA GLU A 147 -8.87 5.73 -15.08
C GLU A 147 -8.20 6.32 -13.83
N LEU A 148 -7.01 5.82 -13.45
CA LEU A 148 -6.29 6.33 -12.28
C LEU A 148 -5.99 7.82 -12.43
N PHE A 149 -5.58 8.26 -13.63
CA PHE A 149 -5.30 9.66 -13.90
C PHE A 149 -6.53 10.53 -13.67
N ASP A 150 -7.72 10.11 -14.08
CA ASP A 150 -8.93 10.91 -13.90
C ASP A 150 -9.41 10.91 -12.44
N LEU A 151 -9.20 9.81 -11.72
CA LEU A 151 -9.58 9.68 -10.30
C LEU A 151 -8.73 10.54 -9.35
N VAL A 152 -7.43 10.69 -9.62
CA VAL A 152 -6.50 11.29 -8.64
C VAL A 152 -6.11 12.73 -9.00
N PRO A 153 -6.23 13.70 -8.07
CA PRO A 153 -5.68 15.03 -8.27
C PRO A 153 -4.14 15.05 -8.17
N ALA A 154 -3.53 16.17 -8.54
CA ALA A 154 -2.17 16.45 -8.12
C ALA A 154 -2.10 16.51 -6.58
N TYR A 155 -0.92 16.22 -6.03
CA TYR A 155 -0.62 16.09 -4.61
C TYR A 155 -1.23 14.88 -3.89
N THR A 156 -1.91 13.97 -4.60
CA THR A 156 -2.30 12.66 -4.04
C THR A 156 -1.07 11.96 -3.44
N PRO A 157 -1.10 11.60 -2.14
CA PRO A 157 -0.03 10.85 -1.50
C PRO A 157 0.15 9.47 -2.14
N VAL A 158 1.40 9.05 -2.27
CA VAL A 158 1.78 7.74 -2.81
C VAL A 158 2.78 7.08 -1.86
N ASP A 159 2.43 5.89 -1.37
CA ASP A 159 3.32 5.05 -0.56
C ASP A 159 3.83 3.90 -1.42
N ILE A 160 5.15 3.81 -1.63
CA ILE A 160 5.78 2.68 -2.33
C ILE A 160 6.44 1.78 -1.29
N VAL A 161 5.95 0.55 -1.16
CA VAL A 161 6.26 -0.36 -0.05
C VAL A 161 6.88 -1.67 -0.54
N GLU A 162 7.73 -2.24 0.31
CA GLU A 162 8.43 -3.51 0.06
C GLU A 162 7.77 -4.71 0.74
N PHE A 163 6.56 -4.57 1.26
CA PHE A 163 5.84 -5.68 1.88
C PHE A 163 4.57 -5.99 1.10
N ARG A 164 4.09 -7.22 1.26
CA ARG A 164 2.80 -7.69 0.77
C ARG A 164 1.90 -8.03 1.95
N ILE A 165 0.61 -7.98 1.72
CA ILE A 165 -0.41 -8.33 2.72
C ILE A 165 -1.12 -9.58 2.23
N GLU A 166 -1.22 -10.59 3.07
CA GLU A 166 -2.06 -11.76 2.86
C GLU A 166 -3.19 -11.78 3.86
N ALA A 167 -4.32 -12.36 3.46
CA ALA A 167 -5.47 -12.58 4.32
C ALA A 167 -5.89 -14.04 4.24
N GLY A 168 -6.15 -14.65 5.39
CA GLY A 168 -6.29 -16.10 5.55
C GLY A 168 -7.10 -16.42 6.80
N ASP A 169 -7.50 -17.68 6.94
CA ASP A 169 -7.97 -18.18 8.24
C ASP A 169 -6.77 -18.50 9.14
N TRP A 170 -7.07 -19.02 10.32
CA TRP A 170 -6.03 -19.39 11.27
C TRP A 170 -5.20 -20.59 10.81
N HIS A 171 -5.80 -21.56 10.11
CA HIS A 171 -5.06 -22.71 9.61
C HIS A 171 -3.99 -22.27 8.60
N GLU A 172 -4.32 -21.32 7.74
CA GLU A 172 -3.42 -20.76 6.72
C GLU A 172 -2.33 -19.86 7.33
N LEU A 173 -2.68 -19.00 8.30
CA LEU A 173 -1.80 -17.90 8.73
C LEU A 173 -1.21 -18.01 10.14
N ALA A 174 -1.61 -19.01 10.95
CA ALA A 174 -1.11 -19.14 12.33
C ALA A 174 0.42 -19.21 12.39
N ALA A 175 1.05 -19.99 11.52
CA ALA A 175 2.51 -20.16 11.51
C ALA A 175 3.25 -18.82 11.31
N ALA A 176 2.66 -17.90 10.56
CA ALA A 176 3.22 -16.58 10.29
C ALA A 176 2.82 -15.53 11.34
N ALA A 177 1.57 -15.56 11.82
CA ALA A 177 1.05 -14.60 12.79
C ALA A 177 1.63 -14.79 14.20
N ARG A 178 1.87 -16.06 14.60
CA ARG A 178 2.30 -16.38 15.98
C ARG A 178 3.60 -15.70 16.39
N PRO A 179 4.71 -15.77 15.62
CA PRO A 179 5.97 -15.14 16.02
C PRO A 179 5.86 -13.61 16.18
N VAL A 180 5.04 -12.95 15.34
CA VAL A 180 4.81 -11.50 15.43
C VAL A 180 4.04 -11.16 16.71
N ARG A 181 3.00 -11.94 17.04
CA ARG A 181 2.19 -11.75 18.25
C ARG A 181 3.01 -12.00 19.51
N GLU A 182 3.80 -13.07 19.55
CA GLU A 182 4.70 -13.36 20.67
C GLU A 182 5.73 -12.26 20.89
N GLU A 183 6.38 -11.79 19.84
CA GLU A 183 7.39 -10.73 19.95
C GLU A 183 6.78 -9.41 20.47
N VAL A 184 5.59 -9.03 19.97
CA VAL A 184 4.99 -7.73 20.30
C VAL A 184 4.17 -7.77 21.59
N PHE A 185 3.29 -8.75 21.77
CA PHE A 185 2.40 -8.81 22.93
C PHE A 185 3.09 -9.44 24.14
N VAL A 186 3.74 -10.60 23.97
CA VAL A 186 4.34 -11.32 25.09
C VAL A 186 5.67 -10.72 25.51
N ARG A 187 6.62 -10.55 24.57
CA ARG A 187 7.98 -10.11 24.91
C ARG A 187 8.09 -8.60 25.13
N GLU A 188 7.51 -7.80 24.24
CA GLU A 188 7.60 -6.34 24.34
C GLU A 188 6.60 -5.75 25.33
N GLN A 189 5.34 -6.20 25.31
CA GLN A 189 4.28 -5.64 26.14
C GLN A 189 4.00 -6.42 27.43
N ASN A 190 4.69 -7.54 27.65
CA ASN A 190 4.55 -8.39 28.85
C ASN A 190 3.12 -8.93 29.07
N VAL A 191 2.36 -9.15 27.99
CA VAL A 191 1.08 -9.85 28.06
C VAL A 191 1.33 -11.33 28.42
N PRO A 192 0.64 -11.90 29.41
CA PRO A 192 0.78 -13.31 29.75
C PRO A 192 0.53 -14.23 28.55
N LEU A 193 1.40 -15.23 28.35
CA LEU A 193 1.37 -16.11 27.16
C LEU A 193 0.05 -16.90 27.05
N ASP A 194 -0.54 -17.28 28.17
CA ASP A 194 -1.82 -17.98 28.27
C ASP A 194 -3.01 -17.10 27.89
N MET A 195 -2.87 -15.77 27.93
CA MET A 195 -3.90 -14.82 27.50
C MET A 195 -3.83 -14.46 26.01
N GLU A 196 -2.70 -14.74 25.35
CA GLU A 196 -2.50 -14.31 23.95
C GLU A 196 -3.30 -15.15 22.96
N TRP A 197 -3.47 -16.44 23.24
CA TRP A 197 -4.17 -17.38 22.37
C TRP A 197 -5.58 -17.63 22.90
N ASP A 198 -6.58 -17.49 22.02
CA ASP A 198 -7.98 -17.67 22.40
C ASP A 198 -8.74 -18.54 21.38
N GLU A 199 -9.94 -18.98 21.75
CA GLU A 199 -10.81 -19.80 20.90
C GLU A 199 -11.28 -19.06 19.63
N PHE A 200 -11.25 -17.72 19.65
CA PHE A 200 -11.66 -16.89 18.52
C PHE A 200 -10.62 -16.87 17.40
N ASP A 201 -9.38 -17.26 17.66
CA ASP A 201 -8.37 -17.40 16.62
C ASP A 201 -8.87 -18.30 15.48
N ALA A 202 -9.47 -19.46 15.80
CA ALA A 202 -9.95 -20.42 14.82
C ALA A 202 -11.12 -19.93 13.96
N THR A 203 -11.94 -19.00 14.48
CA THR A 203 -13.15 -18.49 13.80
C THR A 203 -12.96 -17.12 13.15
N SER A 204 -11.80 -16.50 13.37
CA SER A 204 -11.50 -15.15 12.86
C SER A 204 -10.87 -15.19 11.46
N ARG A 205 -10.97 -14.05 10.77
CA ARG A 205 -10.10 -13.75 9.63
C ARG A 205 -8.84 -13.07 10.11
N HIS A 206 -7.71 -13.51 9.57
CA HIS A 206 -6.38 -13.00 9.90
C HIS A 206 -5.79 -12.31 8.69
N VAL A 207 -4.97 -11.30 8.95
CA VAL A 207 -4.19 -10.59 7.96
C VAL A 207 -2.74 -10.56 8.43
N VAL A 208 -1.80 -10.90 7.56
CA VAL A 208 -0.37 -10.90 7.87
C VAL A 208 0.38 -10.10 6.80
N ALA A 209 1.32 -9.28 7.25
CA ALA A 209 2.25 -8.57 6.39
C ALA A 209 3.56 -9.36 6.28
N PHE A 210 4.06 -9.52 5.06
CA PHE A 210 5.31 -10.20 4.77
C PHE A 210 6.30 -9.26 4.08
N ASP A 211 7.55 -9.31 4.50
CA ASP A 211 8.64 -8.62 3.82
C ASP A 211 9.08 -9.32 2.51
N PRO A 212 10.04 -8.78 1.75
CA PRO A 212 10.51 -9.42 0.53
C PRO A 212 11.14 -10.80 0.73
N ALA A 213 11.67 -11.09 1.93
CA ALA A 213 12.26 -12.38 2.27
C ALA A 213 11.21 -13.43 2.69
N GLY A 214 9.93 -13.02 2.80
CA GLY A 214 8.84 -13.88 3.23
C GLY A 214 8.70 -13.99 4.75
N ALA A 215 9.42 -13.17 5.52
CA ALA A 215 9.26 -13.12 6.97
C ALA A 215 7.99 -12.32 7.33
N ALA A 216 7.23 -12.81 8.31
CA ALA A 216 6.08 -12.10 8.85
C ALA A 216 6.55 -10.90 9.68
N ILE A 217 6.00 -9.73 9.40
CA ILE A 217 6.44 -8.45 9.99
C ILE A 217 5.30 -7.68 10.68
N GLY A 218 4.08 -8.15 10.54
CA GLY A 218 2.90 -7.58 11.16
C GLY A 218 1.69 -8.49 11.01
N THR A 219 0.71 -8.35 11.90
CA THR A 219 -0.53 -9.12 11.88
C THR A 219 -1.72 -8.29 12.36
N GLY A 220 -2.92 -8.76 12.06
CA GLY A 220 -4.18 -8.26 12.58
C GLY A 220 -5.29 -9.28 12.41
N ARG A 221 -6.33 -9.17 13.22
CA ARG A 221 -7.45 -10.12 13.29
C ARG A 221 -8.78 -9.39 13.21
N LEU A 222 -9.75 -10.00 12.53
CA LEU A 222 -11.15 -9.60 12.48
C LEU A 222 -12.02 -10.78 12.94
N LEU A 223 -12.75 -10.59 14.02
CA LEU A 223 -13.73 -11.54 14.52
C LEU A 223 -15.03 -11.50 13.69
N PRO A 224 -15.83 -12.59 13.70
CA PRO A 224 -17.12 -12.64 13.00
C PRO A 224 -18.14 -11.58 13.42
N ASP A 225 -17.99 -11.00 14.61
CA ASP A 225 -18.87 -9.97 15.15
C ASP A 225 -18.40 -8.53 14.87
N GLY A 226 -17.32 -8.37 14.10
CA GLY A 226 -16.76 -7.05 13.76
C GLY A 226 -15.67 -6.54 14.70
N HIS A 227 -15.27 -7.30 15.73
CA HIS A 227 -14.14 -6.90 16.57
C HIS A 227 -12.80 -7.02 15.83
N LEU A 228 -12.07 -5.90 15.75
CA LEU A 228 -10.69 -5.87 15.29
C LEU A 228 -9.75 -6.00 16.48
N GLY A 229 -8.72 -6.83 16.33
CA GLY A 229 -7.76 -7.08 17.40
C GLY A 229 -6.44 -7.65 16.88
N ARG A 230 -5.56 -8.00 17.82
CA ARG A 230 -4.24 -8.59 17.56
C ARG A 230 -3.42 -7.83 16.50
N MET A 231 -3.61 -6.50 16.46
CA MET A 231 -2.89 -5.61 15.56
C MET A 231 -1.47 -5.41 16.09
N ALA A 232 -0.49 -6.00 15.42
CA ALA A 232 0.91 -5.93 15.82
C ALA A 232 1.81 -5.67 14.61
N VAL A 233 2.89 -4.91 14.82
CA VAL A 233 3.94 -4.69 13.83
C VAL A 233 5.28 -4.74 14.54
N LEU A 234 6.21 -5.53 14.01
CA LEU A 234 7.56 -5.65 14.56
C LEU A 234 8.23 -4.27 14.64
N PRO A 235 8.99 -3.95 15.71
CA PRO A 235 9.59 -2.63 15.91
C PRO A 235 10.33 -2.07 14.69
N ALA A 236 11.14 -2.91 14.02
CA ALA A 236 11.91 -2.53 12.84
C ALA A 236 11.05 -2.06 11.66
N TRP A 237 9.77 -2.46 11.61
CA TRP A 237 8.83 -2.19 10.52
C TRP A 237 7.79 -1.11 10.86
N ARG A 238 7.81 -0.56 12.07
CA ARG A 238 6.94 0.56 12.47
C ARG A 238 7.28 1.83 11.67
N GLY A 239 6.28 2.68 11.47
CA GLY A 239 6.44 3.91 10.67
C GLY A 239 6.60 3.70 9.15
N ARG A 240 6.63 2.45 8.66
CA ARG A 240 6.77 2.11 7.24
C ARG A 240 5.44 1.86 6.51
N GLY A 241 4.31 2.12 7.17
CA GLY A 241 2.97 1.92 6.61
C GLY A 241 2.37 0.52 6.80
N VAL A 242 3.06 -0.42 7.46
CA VAL A 242 2.57 -1.80 7.67
C VAL A 242 1.25 -1.84 8.44
N GLY A 243 1.17 -1.17 9.60
CA GLY A 243 -0.04 -1.14 10.42
C GLY A 243 -1.25 -0.57 9.68
N ARG A 244 -1.03 0.49 8.87
CA ARG A 244 -2.06 1.04 7.97
C ARG A 244 -2.54 -0.02 6.99
N ALA A 245 -1.60 -0.73 6.35
CA ALA A 245 -1.94 -1.68 5.32
C ALA A 245 -2.70 -2.90 5.83
N LEU A 246 -2.35 -3.37 7.03
CA LEU A 246 -3.09 -4.40 7.77
C LEU A 246 -4.53 -3.95 8.03
N LEU A 247 -4.71 -2.75 8.59
CA LEU A 247 -6.04 -2.21 8.90
C LEU A 247 -6.89 -2.01 7.64
N GLU A 248 -6.33 -1.39 6.58
CA GLU A 248 -7.02 -1.23 5.29
C GLU A 248 -7.51 -2.57 4.73
N ARG A 249 -6.70 -3.63 4.85
CA ARG A 249 -7.12 -4.97 4.42
C ARG A 249 -8.23 -5.57 5.30
N LEU A 250 -8.17 -5.37 6.62
CA LEU A 250 -9.24 -5.81 7.53
C LEU A 250 -10.55 -5.07 7.26
N LEU A 251 -10.50 -3.77 6.96
CA LEU A 251 -11.66 -2.98 6.56
C LEU A 251 -12.29 -3.51 5.27
N GLU A 252 -11.47 -3.87 4.28
CA GLU A 252 -11.94 -4.50 3.03
C GLU A 252 -12.65 -5.83 3.31
N ILE A 253 -12.08 -6.68 4.16
CA ILE A 253 -12.68 -7.98 4.54
C ILE A 253 -14.00 -7.77 5.29
N ALA A 254 -14.05 -6.84 6.24
CA ALA A 254 -15.25 -6.53 6.99
C ALA A 254 -16.40 -6.02 6.10
N ALA A 255 -16.09 -5.11 5.18
CA ALA A 255 -17.07 -4.60 4.23
C ALA A 255 -17.59 -5.71 3.29
N ALA A 256 -16.70 -6.58 2.80
CA ALA A 256 -17.08 -7.73 1.97
C ALA A 256 -17.94 -8.76 2.73
N ALA A 257 -17.74 -8.89 4.05
CA ALA A 257 -18.55 -9.72 4.93
C ALA A 257 -19.89 -9.06 5.35
N GLY A 258 -20.19 -7.85 4.88
CA GLY A 258 -21.44 -7.15 5.19
C GLY A 258 -21.54 -6.65 6.64
N GLN A 259 -20.40 -6.49 7.33
CA GLN A 259 -20.38 -5.92 8.67
C GLN A 259 -20.90 -4.47 8.64
N ARG A 260 -21.73 -4.12 9.61
CA ARG A 260 -22.30 -2.76 9.72
C ARG A 260 -21.53 -1.89 10.71
N GLU A 261 -20.82 -2.53 11.63
CA GLU A 261 -20.07 -1.87 12.68
C GLU A 261 -18.78 -2.65 12.93
N LEU A 262 -17.72 -1.90 13.22
CA LEU A 262 -16.45 -2.41 13.66
C LEU A 262 -16.15 -1.85 15.03
N VAL A 263 -15.63 -2.70 15.91
CA VAL A 263 -15.27 -2.34 17.29
C VAL A 263 -13.85 -2.76 17.55
N LEU A 264 -13.14 -2.01 18.38
CA LEU A 264 -11.81 -2.41 18.85
C LEU A 264 -11.54 -1.83 20.24
N HIS A 265 -10.65 -2.49 20.96
CA HIS A 265 -10.03 -1.93 22.15
C HIS A 265 -8.64 -1.45 21.74
N ALA A 266 -8.49 -0.15 21.53
CA ALA A 266 -7.21 0.44 21.18
C ALA A 266 -6.44 0.72 22.47
N GLN A 267 -5.15 0.40 22.51
CA GLN A 267 -4.27 1.06 23.48
C GLN A 267 -4.43 2.57 23.34
N THR A 268 -4.51 3.32 24.45
CA THR A 268 -4.80 4.76 24.42
C THR A 268 -3.86 5.52 23.49
N GLN A 269 -2.57 5.16 23.49
CA GLN A 269 -1.55 5.72 22.58
C GLN A 269 -1.81 5.46 21.09
N ALA A 270 -2.53 4.39 20.74
CA ALA A 270 -2.89 4.02 19.38
C ALA A 270 -4.25 4.59 18.93
N ALA A 271 -5.03 5.23 19.81
CA ALA A 271 -6.36 5.77 19.47
C ALA A 271 -6.28 6.76 18.30
N GLY A 272 -5.27 7.63 18.27
CA GLY A 272 -5.05 8.56 17.17
C GLY A 272 -4.71 7.86 15.83
N PHE A 273 -4.19 6.63 15.86
CA PHE A 273 -3.99 5.83 14.65
C PHE A 273 -5.33 5.40 14.05
N TYR A 274 -6.20 4.79 14.86
CA TYR A 274 -7.52 4.33 14.42
C TYR A 274 -8.46 5.49 14.08
N GLY A 275 -8.36 6.63 14.79
CA GLY A 275 -9.17 7.82 14.51
C GLY A 275 -9.03 8.34 13.08
N ARG A 276 -7.85 8.19 12.45
CA ARG A 276 -7.64 8.55 11.04
C ARG A 276 -8.41 7.67 10.06
N PHE A 277 -8.86 6.50 10.49
CA PHE A 277 -9.70 5.58 9.71
C PHE A 277 -11.17 5.67 10.12
N GLY A 278 -11.59 6.78 10.75
CA GLY A 278 -13.00 7.01 11.10
C GLY A 278 -13.49 6.27 12.34
N PHE A 279 -12.60 5.68 13.15
CA PHE A 279 -12.98 5.15 14.46
C PHE A 279 -13.16 6.29 15.46
N VAL A 280 -14.21 6.21 16.27
CA VAL A 280 -14.51 7.17 17.34
C VAL A 280 -14.45 6.49 18.69
N VAL A 281 -13.98 7.19 19.73
CA VAL A 281 -13.97 6.69 21.11
C VAL A 281 -15.42 6.50 21.59
N ALA A 282 -15.69 5.35 22.19
CA ALA A 282 -17.03 4.88 22.56
C ALA A 282 -17.08 4.39 24.02
N GLY A 283 -16.38 5.09 24.93
CA GLY A 283 -16.36 4.77 26.36
C GLY A 283 -15.18 5.41 27.10
N PRO A 284 -15.13 5.26 28.44
CA PRO A 284 -13.99 5.67 29.23
C PRO A 284 -12.76 4.80 28.97
N GLU A 285 -11.59 5.28 29.41
CA GLU A 285 -10.37 4.46 29.47
C GLU A 285 -10.52 3.35 30.51
N PHE A 286 -9.97 2.17 30.21
CA PHE A 286 -9.94 1.02 31.10
C PHE A 286 -8.61 0.27 30.97
N MET A 287 -8.31 -0.61 31.92
CA MET A 287 -7.09 -1.41 31.93
C MET A 287 -7.34 -2.81 31.37
N GLU A 288 -6.51 -3.24 30.44
CA GLU A 288 -6.52 -4.59 29.87
C GLU A 288 -5.08 -5.11 29.83
N ALA A 289 -4.82 -6.27 30.46
CA ALA A 289 -3.47 -6.83 30.65
C ALA A 289 -2.44 -5.81 31.20
N GLY A 290 -2.87 -4.90 32.08
CA GLY A 290 -2.01 -3.86 32.67
C GLY A 290 -1.70 -2.67 31.74
N ILE A 291 -2.38 -2.57 30.59
CA ILE A 291 -2.17 -1.52 29.60
C ILE A 291 -3.46 -0.67 29.48
N PRO A 292 -3.37 0.68 29.42
CA PRO A 292 -4.53 1.55 29.23
C PRO A 292 -5.11 1.44 27.82
N HIS A 293 -6.41 1.21 27.74
CA HIS A 293 -7.17 1.02 26.51
C HIS A 293 -8.42 1.90 26.49
N VAL A 294 -8.87 2.23 25.28
CA VAL A 294 -10.16 2.87 25.01
C VAL A 294 -10.94 2.04 23.99
N LYS A 295 -12.24 1.87 24.24
CA LYS A 295 -13.14 1.28 23.24
C LYS A 295 -13.32 2.27 22.11
N MET A 296 -13.15 1.82 20.87
CA MET A 296 -13.46 2.61 19.68
C MET A 296 -14.40 1.84 18.76
N SER A 297 -15.24 2.57 18.03
CA SER A 297 -16.18 1.99 17.05
C SER A 297 -16.18 2.77 15.75
N ARG A 298 -16.54 2.10 14.66
CA ARG A 298 -16.77 2.70 13.35
C ARG A 298 -17.97 2.05 12.69
N ARG A 299 -18.91 2.85 12.21
CA ARG A 299 -19.99 2.36 11.33
C ARG A 299 -19.47 2.25 9.90
N LEU A 300 -19.79 1.14 9.26
CA LEU A 300 -19.57 0.93 7.83
C LEU A 300 -20.83 1.36 7.07
N ALA A 301 -20.64 1.99 5.92
CA ALA A 301 -21.71 2.50 5.07
C ALA A 301 -22.23 1.44 4.10
#